data_AF-A0A5J6Z074-F1
#
_entry.id   AF-A0A5J6Z074-F1
#
_cell.length_a   1.000
_cell.length_b   1.000
_cell.length_c   1.000
_cell.angle_alpha   90.00
_cell.angle_beta   90.00
_cell.angle_gamma   90.00
#
_symmetry.space_group_name_H-M   'P 1'
#
loop_
_entity.id
_entity.type
_entity.pdbx_description
1 polymer ?
#
loop_
_entity_poly.entity_id
_entity_poly.type
_entity_poly.pdbx_seq_one_letter_code
_entity_poly.pdbx_strand_id
1 'polypeptide(L)'
;MTGPVTVFLTEAFLPLSQEIGKFGAMYRAEAEALFGLEFVQAAVARKVCVATETDYGWVLYLAHKGRRMIGLTSSFQSRTENLENAVCSRDAYSNIVEAGHSVETVERQRRASIVYTRAGTRVLALAQARGFNRTVIRRNYSHWVESGEYGELHLYSYLSPPETMEFGMLMLHSKNPSALPIDPTKFLLYALTPWPVMHRQKAAGADTSPRLD
;
A
#
# COMPACT_ATOMS: atom_id res chain seq x y z
N MET A 1 24.42 20.84 -27.43
CA MET A 1 25.50 20.17 -26.70
C MET A 1 24.96 18.83 -26.22
N THR A 2 25.45 17.71 -26.73
CA THR A 2 25.07 16.36 -26.27
C THR A 2 25.94 16.00 -25.08
N GLY A 3 25.34 15.97 -23.88
CA GLY A 3 26.01 15.46 -22.69
C GLY A 3 26.31 13.96 -22.79
N PRO A 4 27.04 13.38 -21.82
CA PRO A 4 27.33 11.95 -21.79
C PRO A 4 26.04 11.13 -21.73
N VAL A 5 25.97 10.06 -22.53
CA VAL A 5 24.84 9.11 -22.52
C VAL A 5 25.06 8.10 -21.39
N THR A 6 24.18 8.11 -20.38
CA THR A 6 24.21 7.13 -19.30
C THR A 6 23.63 5.79 -19.78
N VAL A 7 24.45 4.73 -19.79
CA VAL A 7 24.02 3.37 -20.14
C VAL A 7 24.00 2.50 -18.90
N PHE A 8 22.81 2.07 -18.47
CA PHE A 8 22.66 1.12 -17.37
C PHE A 8 22.88 -0.32 -17.88
N LEU A 9 23.54 -1.17 -17.10
CA LEU A 9 23.52 -2.62 -17.35
C LEU A 9 22.23 -3.23 -16.79
N THR A 10 21.85 -4.44 -17.22
CA THR A 10 20.62 -5.08 -16.74
C THR A 10 20.66 -5.30 -15.22
N GLU A 11 21.81 -5.72 -14.69
CA GLU A 11 22.00 -6.00 -13.26
C GLU A 11 21.86 -4.75 -12.38
N ALA A 12 22.10 -3.56 -12.94
CA ALA A 12 21.93 -2.31 -12.22
C ALA A 12 20.48 -2.09 -11.73
N PHE A 13 19.48 -2.73 -12.35
CA PHE A 13 18.07 -2.63 -11.95
C PHE A 13 17.66 -3.62 -10.83
N LEU A 14 18.59 -4.41 -10.29
CA LEU A 14 18.29 -5.37 -9.23
C LEU A 14 17.73 -4.69 -7.96
N PRO A 15 18.29 -3.58 -7.45
CA PRO A 15 17.75 -2.91 -6.26
C PRO A 15 16.30 -2.46 -6.44
N LEU A 16 15.97 -1.81 -7.56
CA LEU A 16 14.60 -1.43 -7.90
C LEU A 16 13.69 -2.67 -7.98
N SER A 17 14.18 -3.76 -8.58
CA SER A 17 13.40 -4.98 -8.73
C SER A 17 13.10 -5.65 -7.38
N GLN A 18 14.05 -5.58 -6.43
CA GLN A 18 13.87 -6.08 -5.07
C GLN A 18 12.87 -5.24 -4.28
N GLU A 19 12.96 -3.91 -4.38
CA GLU A 19 12.01 -2.99 -3.74
C GLU A 19 10.57 -3.21 -4.22
N ILE A 20 10.36 -3.27 -5.54
CA ILE A 20 9.05 -3.61 -6.11
C ILE A 20 8.67 -5.04 -5.73
N GLY A 21 9.64 -5.97 -5.69
CA GLY A 21 9.42 -7.38 -5.37
C GLY A 21 8.80 -7.62 -3.99
N LYS A 22 9.23 -6.84 -2.99
CA LYS A 22 8.82 -6.95 -1.58
C LYS A 22 7.31 -6.79 -1.38
N PHE A 23 6.71 -5.77 -2.00
CA PHE A 23 5.27 -5.48 -1.89
C PHE A 23 4.48 -5.88 -3.14
N GLY A 24 5.16 -6.05 -4.27
CA GLY A 24 4.60 -6.35 -5.59
C GLY A 24 4.47 -5.13 -6.49
N ALA A 25 4.39 -3.93 -5.92
CA ALA A 25 4.29 -2.66 -6.62
C ALA A 25 4.90 -1.51 -5.81
N MET A 26 5.16 -0.38 -6.47
CA MET A 26 5.70 0.85 -5.88
C MET A 26 5.16 2.05 -6.66
N TYR A 27 4.94 3.20 -6.02
CA TYR A 27 4.59 4.41 -6.76
C TYR A 27 5.75 4.85 -7.66
N ARG A 28 5.43 5.29 -8.88
CA ARG A 28 6.44 5.73 -9.84
C ARG A 28 7.27 6.89 -9.30
N ALA A 29 6.62 7.90 -8.73
CA ALA A 29 7.33 9.03 -8.13
C ALA A 29 8.27 8.58 -6.99
N GLU A 30 8.01 7.45 -6.34
CA GLU A 30 8.79 6.96 -5.19
C GLU A 30 10.07 6.35 -5.71
N ALA A 31 9.94 5.54 -6.76
CA ALA A 31 11.08 5.04 -7.51
C ALA A 31 11.93 6.19 -8.05
N GLU A 32 11.31 7.26 -8.56
CA GLU A 32 12.03 8.42 -9.08
C GLU A 32 12.78 9.18 -7.97
N ALA A 33 12.19 9.30 -6.78
CA ALA A 33 12.83 9.91 -5.62
C ALA A 33 14.00 9.05 -5.09
N LEU A 34 13.88 7.72 -5.10
CA LEU A 34 14.88 6.79 -4.56
C LEU A 34 16.03 6.49 -5.54
N PHE A 35 15.73 6.36 -6.83
CA PHE A 35 16.69 5.89 -7.84
C PHE A 35 16.99 6.91 -8.94
N GLY A 36 16.25 8.01 -9.00
CA GLY A 36 16.39 9.05 -10.02
C GLY A 36 15.53 8.80 -11.27
N LEU A 37 15.07 9.90 -11.88
CA LEU A 37 14.16 9.89 -13.04
C LEU A 37 14.72 9.10 -14.23
N GLU A 38 15.96 9.38 -14.64
CA GLU A 38 16.59 8.73 -15.80
C GLU A 38 16.71 7.21 -15.61
N PHE A 39 17.01 6.77 -14.39
CA PHE A 39 17.11 5.36 -14.04
C PHE A 39 15.76 4.65 -14.18
N VAL A 40 14.69 5.24 -13.64
CA VAL A 40 13.33 4.70 -13.71
C VAL A 40 12.83 4.64 -15.16
N GLN A 41 13.07 5.71 -15.94
CA GLN A 41 12.73 5.73 -17.36
C GLN A 41 13.45 4.62 -18.13
N ALA A 42 14.75 4.41 -17.87
CA ALA A 42 15.52 3.33 -18.47
C ALA A 42 15.00 1.94 -18.07
N ALA A 43 14.56 1.76 -16.82
CA ALA A 43 13.98 0.51 -16.33
C ALA A 43 12.68 0.16 -17.07
N VAL A 44 11.80 1.15 -17.29
CA VAL A 44 10.55 1.01 -18.04
C VAL A 44 10.84 0.73 -19.52
N ALA A 45 11.72 1.50 -20.15
CA ALA A 45 12.10 1.32 -21.55
C ALA A 45 12.69 -0.08 -21.82
N ARG A 46 13.44 -0.62 -20.86
CA ARG A 46 14.02 -1.97 -20.90
C ARG A 46 13.10 -3.07 -20.41
N LYS A 47 11.83 -2.76 -20.12
CA LYS A 47 10.80 -3.70 -19.68
C LYS A 47 11.21 -4.49 -18.43
N VAL A 48 11.96 -3.85 -17.52
CA VAL A 48 12.21 -4.40 -16.18
C VAL A 48 10.95 -4.26 -15.35
N CYS A 49 10.32 -3.09 -15.40
CA CYS A 49 9.01 -2.79 -14.82
C CYS A 49 8.05 -2.23 -15.87
N VAL A 50 6.78 -2.15 -15.51
CA VAL A 50 5.70 -1.54 -16.27
C VAL A 50 5.06 -0.48 -15.40
N ALA A 51 4.69 0.66 -15.99
CA ALA A 51 3.92 1.70 -15.33
C ALA A 51 2.44 1.58 -15.70
N THR A 52 1.55 1.78 -14.74
CA THR A 52 0.10 1.80 -14.96
C THR A 52 -0.53 2.83 -14.03
N GLU A 53 -1.48 3.60 -14.57
CA GLU A 53 -2.24 4.58 -13.81
C GLU A 53 -3.33 3.90 -12.97
N THR A 54 -3.49 4.36 -11.74
CA THR A 54 -4.50 3.91 -10.77
C THR A 54 -5.23 5.12 -10.21
N ASP A 55 -6.27 4.91 -9.42
CA ASP A 55 -7.00 6.00 -8.76
C ASP A 55 -6.11 6.81 -7.78
N TYR A 56 -4.98 6.23 -7.38
CA TYR A 56 -4.01 6.84 -6.45
C TYR A 56 -2.72 7.29 -7.14
N GLY A 57 -2.66 7.26 -8.48
CA GLY A 57 -1.52 7.71 -9.28
C GLY A 57 -0.81 6.59 -10.04
N TRP A 58 0.36 6.92 -10.60
CA TRP A 58 1.15 6.00 -11.42
C TRP A 58 1.92 5.00 -10.56
N VAL A 59 1.72 3.71 -10.85
CA VAL A 59 2.31 2.60 -10.11
C VAL A 59 3.21 1.77 -11.02
N LEU A 60 4.38 1.38 -10.52
CA LEU A 60 5.33 0.48 -11.14
C LEU A 60 5.16 -0.94 -10.58
N TYR A 61 5.15 -1.93 -11.47
CA TYR A 61 5.22 -3.35 -11.12
C TYR A 61 6.18 -4.10 -12.05
N LEU A 62 6.66 -5.28 -11.61
CA LEU A 62 7.66 -6.01 -12.38
C LEU A 62 7.09 -6.63 -13.66
N ALA A 63 7.75 -6.33 -14.78
CA ALA A 63 7.61 -7.09 -16.02
C ALA A 63 8.38 -8.41 -15.92
N HIS A 64 8.22 -9.30 -16.91
CA HIS A 64 8.88 -10.60 -16.96
C HIS A 64 10.39 -10.54 -16.70
N LYS A 65 11.09 -9.52 -17.23
CA LYS A 65 12.52 -9.35 -17.00
C LYS A 65 12.85 -9.05 -15.53
N GLY A 66 12.18 -8.08 -14.92
CA GLY A 66 12.39 -7.76 -13.49
C GLY A 66 12.00 -8.92 -12.58
N ARG A 67 10.95 -9.67 -12.92
CA ARG A 67 10.55 -10.89 -12.19
C ARG A 67 11.66 -11.94 -12.21
N ARG A 68 12.27 -12.20 -13.38
CA ARG A 68 13.42 -13.12 -13.49
C ARG A 68 14.60 -12.68 -12.64
N MET A 69 14.86 -11.37 -12.54
CA MET A 69 15.96 -10.84 -11.73
C MET A 69 15.81 -11.14 -10.23
N ILE A 70 14.58 -11.31 -9.75
CA ILE A 70 14.30 -11.65 -8.34
C ILE A 70 13.76 -13.08 -8.16
N GLY A 71 13.98 -13.96 -9.14
CA GLY A 71 13.59 -15.37 -9.05
C GLY A 71 12.09 -15.67 -9.12
N LEU A 72 11.25 -14.72 -9.55
CA LEU A 72 9.81 -14.93 -9.74
C LEU A 72 9.52 -15.46 -11.16
N THR A 73 8.93 -16.65 -11.25
CA THR A 73 8.73 -17.35 -12.54
C THR A 73 7.28 -17.34 -13.05
N SER A 74 6.29 -16.91 -12.26
CA SER A 74 4.89 -16.94 -12.70
C SER A 74 4.54 -15.81 -13.67
N SER A 75 3.64 -16.09 -14.63
CA SER A 75 2.99 -15.07 -15.46
C SER A 75 2.05 -14.24 -14.58
N PHE A 76 2.25 -12.93 -14.51
CA PHE A 76 1.46 -12.05 -13.66
C PHE A 76 0.91 -10.90 -14.48
N GLN A 77 -0.41 -10.90 -14.68
CA GLN A 77 -1.16 -9.71 -15.08
C GLN A 77 -1.80 -9.16 -13.79
N SER A 78 -1.27 -8.04 -13.31
CA SER A 78 -1.79 -7.41 -12.11
C SER A 78 -3.10 -6.68 -12.44
N ARG A 79 -4.19 -6.99 -11.73
CA ARG A 79 -5.38 -6.14 -11.75
C ARG A 79 -5.08 -4.83 -11.04
N THR A 80 -5.71 -3.73 -11.47
CA THR A 80 -5.52 -2.40 -10.87
C THR A 80 -5.69 -2.44 -9.35
N GLU A 81 -6.74 -3.07 -8.83
CA GLU A 81 -6.99 -3.24 -7.40
C GLU A 81 -5.81 -3.91 -6.66
N ASN A 82 -5.16 -4.92 -7.27
CA ASN A 82 -3.99 -5.57 -6.66
C ASN A 82 -2.78 -4.63 -6.59
N LEU A 83 -2.62 -3.74 -7.57
CA LEU A 83 -1.57 -2.72 -7.57
C LEU A 83 -1.83 -1.68 -6.49
N GLU A 84 -3.07 -1.20 -6.37
CA GLU A 84 -3.50 -0.25 -5.34
C GLU A 84 -3.29 -0.83 -3.93
N ASN A 85 -3.68 -2.09 -3.71
CA ASN A 85 -3.46 -2.76 -2.42
C ASN A 85 -1.96 -2.98 -2.14
N ALA A 86 -1.15 -3.25 -3.15
CA ALA A 86 0.29 -3.42 -2.99
C ALA A 86 0.98 -2.10 -2.57
N VAL A 87 0.62 -0.98 -3.19
CA VAL A 87 1.17 0.32 -2.77
C VAL A 87 0.60 0.78 -1.42
N CYS A 88 -0.67 0.48 -1.10
CA CYS A 88 -1.22 0.72 0.23
C CYS A 88 -0.51 -0.09 1.31
N SER A 89 -0.15 -1.34 1.02
CA SER A 89 0.68 -2.16 1.93
C SER A 89 2.08 -1.58 2.10
N ARG A 90 2.67 -1.02 1.05
CA ARG A 90 3.96 -0.33 1.15
C ARG A 90 3.88 0.91 2.03
N ASP A 91 2.86 1.74 1.85
CA ASP A 91 2.65 2.95 2.67
C ASP A 91 2.37 2.58 4.13
N ALA A 92 1.59 1.52 4.38
CA ALA A 92 1.38 0.99 5.73
C ALA A 92 2.69 0.55 6.38
N TYR A 93 3.56 -0.16 5.63
CA TYR A 93 4.88 -0.55 6.10
C TYR A 93 5.73 0.67 6.48
N SER A 94 5.79 1.69 5.61
CA SER A 94 6.55 2.91 5.87
C SER A 94 6.03 3.60 7.13
N ASN A 95 4.71 3.73 7.29
CA ASN A 95 4.10 4.32 8.48
C ASN A 95 4.42 3.56 9.78
N ILE A 96 4.41 2.21 9.74
CA ILE A 96 4.78 1.37 10.88
C ILE A 96 6.25 1.57 11.26
N VAL A 97 7.15 1.61 10.28
CA VAL A 97 8.59 1.82 10.50
C VAL A 97 8.88 3.23 11.02
N GLU A 98 8.25 4.26 10.45
CA GLU A 98 8.36 5.65 10.88
C GLU A 98 7.84 5.86 12.31
N ALA A 99 6.83 5.09 12.73
CA ALA A 99 6.35 5.06 14.11
C ALA A 99 7.32 4.35 15.09
N GLY A 100 8.47 3.86 14.60
CA GLY A 100 9.50 3.21 15.41
C GLY A 100 9.20 1.75 15.75
N HIS A 101 8.29 1.10 15.02
CA HIS A 101 7.94 -0.30 15.25
C HIS A 101 8.81 -1.24 14.41
N SER A 102 9.16 -2.40 14.99
CA SER A 102 9.95 -3.42 14.29
C SER A 102 9.04 -4.36 13.52
N VAL A 103 9.24 -4.44 12.20
CA VAL A 103 8.50 -5.34 11.30
C VAL A 103 9.19 -6.70 11.26
N GLU A 104 8.45 -7.75 11.62
CA GLU A 104 8.91 -9.14 11.60
C GLU A 104 8.82 -9.73 10.19
N THR A 105 7.72 -9.50 9.49
CA THR A 105 7.44 -10.13 8.20
C THR A 105 6.49 -9.29 7.35
N VAL A 106 6.72 -9.32 6.03
CA VAL A 106 5.79 -8.79 5.02
C VAL A 106 5.38 -9.95 4.12
N GLU A 107 4.13 -10.40 4.23
CA GLU A 107 3.60 -11.51 3.44
C GLU A 107 2.80 -11.00 2.24
N ARG A 108 3.36 -11.14 1.04
CA ARG A 108 2.70 -10.74 -0.20
C ARG A 108 1.57 -11.69 -0.66
N GLN A 109 1.59 -12.95 -0.24
CA GLN A 109 0.74 -14.00 -0.84
C GLN A 109 -0.68 -14.05 -0.27
N ARG A 110 -0.99 -15.02 0.60
CA ARG A 110 -2.38 -15.42 0.88
C ARG A 110 -3.25 -14.32 1.52
N ARG A 111 -2.66 -13.30 2.15
CA ARG A 111 -3.43 -12.27 2.88
C ARG A 111 -2.90 -10.83 2.80
N ALA A 112 -1.80 -10.57 2.07
CA ALA A 112 -1.17 -9.24 1.96
C ALA A 112 -1.06 -8.55 3.34
N SER A 113 -0.25 -9.13 4.22
CA SER A 113 -0.19 -8.75 5.64
C SER A 113 1.22 -8.36 6.09
N ILE A 114 1.28 -7.45 7.05
CA ILE A 114 2.50 -7.03 7.73
C ILE A 114 2.40 -7.47 9.17
N VAL A 115 3.40 -8.17 9.68
CA VAL A 115 3.49 -8.56 11.09
C VAL A 115 4.57 -7.74 11.75
N TYR A 116 4.25 -7.12 12.88
CA TYR A 116 5.18 -6.23 13.58
C TYR A 116 4.92 -6.25 15.09
N THR A 117 5.90 -5.77 15.87
CA THR A 117 5.78 -5.69 17.33
C THR A 117 5.54 -4.25 17.80
N ARG A 118 4.53 -4.06 18.65
CA ARG A 118 4.17 -2.79 19.31
C ARG A 118 4.11 -2.99 20.82
N ALA A 119 5.00 -2.32 21.56
CA ALA A 119 5.07 -2.41 23.03
C ALA A 119 5.10 -3.87 23.57
N GLY A 120 5.81 -4.77 22.86
CA GLY A 120 5.90 -6.19 23.22
C GLY A 120 4.73 -7.06 22.71
N THR A 121 3.72 -6.46 22.08
CA THR A 121 2.58 -7.15 21.49
C THR A 121 2.81 -7.41 20.01
N ARG A 122 2.58 -8.65 19.56
CA ARG A 122 2.63 -9.01 18.14
C ARG A 122 1.33 -8.59 17.45
N VAL A 123 1.46 -7.80 16.40
CA VAL A 123 0.36 -7.15 15.69
C VAL A 123 0.26 -7.70 14.27
N LEU A 124 -0.96 -8.05 13.84
CA LEU A 124 -1.28 -8.33 12.45
C LEU A 124 -1.82 -7.05 11.80
N ALA A 125 -1.08 -6.51 10.83
CA ALA A 125 -1.54 -5.39 10.01
C ALA A 125 -2.02 -5.87 8.63
N LEU A 126 -3.20 -5.41 8.24
CA LEU A 126 -3.77 -5.62 6.92
C LEU A 126 -3.90 -4.27 6.21
N ALA A 127 -3.57 -4.23 4.93
CA ALA A 127 -3.67 -3.02 4.12
C ALA A 127 -4.57 -3.25 2.90
N GLN A 128 -5.59 -2.40 2.72
CA GLN A 128 -6.45 -2.40 1.54
C GLN A 128 -6.77 -0.96 1.15
N ALA A 129 -6.47 -0.59 -0.10
CA ALA A 129 -6.59 0.78 -0.57
C ALA A 129 -8.03 1.31 -0.43
N ARG A 130 -9.02 0.52 -0.85
CA ARG A 130 -10.44 0.88 -0.89
C ARG A 130 -11.22 0.46 0.37
N GLY A 131 -10.51 0.20 1.47
CA GLY A 131 -11.12 -0.28 2.71
C GLY A 131 -11.45 -1.78 2.69
N PHE A 132 -12.27 -2.22 3.64
CA PHE A 132 -12.38 -3.63 3.99
C PHE A 132 -13.82 -4.15 4.00
N ASN A 133 -13.97 -5.44 3.70
CA ASN A 133 -15.22 -6.14 3.93
C ASN A 133 -15.37 -6.50 5.43
N ARG A 134 -16.45 -6.01 6.06
CA ARG A 134 -16.73 -6.22 7.49
C ARG A 134 -16.73 -7.69 7.91
N THR A 135 -17.36 -8.56 7.13
CA THR A 135 -17.43 -10.00 7.42
C THR A 135 -16.05 -10.65 7.39
N VAL A 136 -15.21 -10.24 6.42
CA VAL A 136 -13.84 -10.74 6.30
C VAL A 136 -12.99 -10.29 7.50
N ILE A 137 -13.10 -9.04 7.92
CA ILE A 137 -12.37 -8.52 9.09
C ILE A 137 -12.82 -9.20 10.37
N ARG A 138 -14.12 -9.38 10.60
CA ARG A 138 -14.61 -10.11 11.78
C ARG A 138 -14.07 -11.53 11.83
N ARG A 139 -14.06 -12.23 10.69
CA ARG A 139 -13.48 -13.57 10.59
C ARG A 139 -11.99 -13.57 10.89
N ASN A 140 -11.24 -12.60 10.35
CA ASN A 140 -9.81 -12.48 10.64
C ASN A 140 -9.55 -12.17 12.12
N TYR A 141 -10.31 -11.26 12.72
CA TYR A 141 -10.20 -10.92 14.14
C TYR A 141 -10.44 -12.15 15.02
N SER A 142 -11.54 -12.88 14.79
CA SER A 142 -11.84 -14.09 15.55
C SER A 142 -10.79 -15.18 15.35
N HIS A 143 -10.36 -15.39 14.12
CA HIS A 143 -9.39 -16.44 13.80
C HIS A 143 -7.99 -16.18 14.36
N TRP A 144 -7.58 -14.92 14.47
CA TRP A 144 -6.18 -14.56 14.76
C TRP A 144 -5.97 -13.84 16.09
N VAL A 145 -6.91 -12.97 16.49
CA VAL A 145 -6.79 -12.20 17.73
C VAL A 145 -7.44 -12.96 18.89
N GLU A 146 -8.65 -13.48 18.70
CA GLU A 146 -9.33 -14.24 19.76
C GLU A 146 -8.67 -15.60 20.03
N SER A 147 -8.06 -16.21 19.01
CA SER A 147 -7.26 -17.44 19.18
C SER A 147 -5.91 -17.21 19.88
N GLY A 148 -5.48 -15.95 20.03
CA GLY A 148 -4.24 -15.57 20.69
C GLY A 148 -2.99 -15.63 19.80
N GLU A 149 -3.11 -15.86 18.49
CA GLU A 149 -1.95 -15.84 17.58
C GLU A 149 -1.34 -14.44 17.44
N TYR A 150 -2.18 -13.40 17.48
CA TYR A 150 -1.78 -12.01 17.50
C TYR A 150 -2.51 -11.28 18.63
N GLY A 151 -1.86 -10.30 19.25
CA GLY A 151 -2.48 -9.52 20.32
C GLY A 151 -3.37 -8.39 19.80
N GLU A 152 -3.09 -7.87 18.59
CA GLU A 152 -3.82 -6.77 17.97
C GLU A 152 -4.01 -7.01 16.46
N LEU A 153 -5.11 -6.48 15.92
CA LEU A 153 -5.39 -6.37 14.48
C LEU A 153 -5.47 -4.90 14.08
N HIS A 154 -4.59 -4.50 13.16
CA HIS A 154 -4.53 -3.13 12.66
C HIS A 154 -4.91 -3.10 11.19
N LEU A 155 -5.76 -2.16 10.82
CA LEU A 155 -6.20 -2.00 9.44
C LEU A 155 -5.75 -0.66 8.89
N TYR A 156 -5.10 -0.70 7.72
CA TYR A 156 -4.61 0.47 6.99
C TYR A 156 -5.36 0.60 5.67
N SER A 157 -5.83 1.81 5.35
CA SER A 157 -6.51 2.06 4.07
C SER A 157 -6.37 3.51 3.64
N TYR A 158 -6.71 3.79 2.38
CA TYR A 158 -6.84 5.17 1.88
C TYR A 158 -8.26 5.74 2.04
N LEU A 159 -9.11 5.08 2.83
CA LEU A 159 -10.38 5.69 3.24
C LEU A 159 -10.11 7.01 3.95
N SER A 160 -10.96 8.00 3.70
CA SER A 160 -10.88 9.26 4.42
C SER A 160 -11.10 9.05 5.93
N PRO A 161 -10.65 9.98 6.79
CA PRO A 161 -10.90 9.86 8.23
C PRO A 161 -12.38 9.69 8.60
N PRO A 162 -13.35 10.39 7.97
CA PRO A 162 -14.78 10.14 8.20
C PRO A 162 -15.23 8.72 7.83
N GLU A 163 -14.82 8.20 6.66
CA GLU A 163 -15.16 6.85 6.22
C GLU A 163 -14.53 5.77 7.12
N THR A 164 -13.29 6.02 7.58
CA THR A 164 -12.59 5.14 8.53
C THR A 164 -13.32 5.09 9.87
N MET A 165 -13.79 6.24 10.37
CA MET A 165 -14.57 6.33 11.60
C MET A 165 -15.92 5.62 11.47
N GLU A 166 -16.63 5.81 10.36
CA GLU A 166 -17.88 5.10 10.07
C GLU A 166 -17.67 3.58 10.04
N PHE A 167 -16.60 3.12 9.36
CA PHE A 167 -16.24 1.71 9.34
C PHE A 167 -15.96 1.18 10.75
N GLY A 168 -15.21 1.92 11.57
CA GLY A 168 -14.93 1.58 12.96
C GLY A 168 -16.21 1.43 13.80
N MET A 169 -17.13 2.39 13.69
CA MET A 169 -18.42 2.32 14.39
C MET A 169 -19.23 1.09 13.98
N LEU A 170 -19.24 0.75 12.69
CA LEU A 170 -19.89 -0.45 12.19
C LEU A 170 -19.22 -1.75 12.68
N MET A 171 -17.91 -1.73 12.94
CA MET A 171 -17.16 -2.88 13.47
C MET A 171 -17.34 -3.03 14.99
N LEU A 172 -17.45 -1.94 15.74
CA LEU A 172 -17.64 -2.00 17.20
C LEU A 172 -19.11 -2.22 17.57
N HIS A 173 -20.05 -1.66 16.81
CA HIS A 173 -21.49 -1.75 17.06
C HIS A 173 -22.19 -2.60 16.00
N SER A 174 -22.01 -3.91 16.08
CA SER A 174 -22.70 -4.85 15.18
C SER A 174 -24.22 -4.77 15.37
N LYS A 175 -24.96 -4.57 14.26
CA LYS A 175 -26.41 -4.80 14.24
C LYS A 175 -26.78 -6.29 14.24
N ASN A 176 -25.82 -7.17 13.95
CA ASN A 176 -26.01 -8.62 14.04
C ASN A 176 -25.74 -9.06 15.49
N PRO A 177 -26.74 -9.56 16.23
CA PRO A 177 -26.61 -9.95 17.64
C PRO A 177 -25.74 -11.19 17.84
N SER A 178 -25.50 -12.01 16.80
CA SER A 178 -24.62 -13.17 16.86
C SER A 178 -23.15 -12.83 16.55
N ALA A 179 -22.84 -11.58 16.22
CA ALA A 179 -21.46 -11.18 15.97
C ALA A 179 -20.69 -11.08 17.28
N LEU A 180 -19.54 -11.74 17.36
CA LEU A 180 -18.64 -11.60 18.49
C LEU A 180 -18.20 -10.13 18.66
N PRO A 181 -18.18 -9.62 19.90
CA PRO A 181 -17.74 -8.26 20.17
C PRO A 181 -16.26 -8.10 19.83
N ILE A 182 -15.92 -6.97 19.23
CA ILE A 182 -14.52 -6.59 18.98
C ILE A 182 -14.04 -5.77 20.17
N ASP A 183 -12.88 -6.13 20.71
CA ASP A 183 -12.22 -5.35 21.74
C ASP A 183 -11.60 -4.09 21.10
N PRO A 184 -12.09 -2.88 21.44
CA PRO A 184 -11.58 -1.65 20.84
C PRO A 184 -10.12 -1.36 21.19
N THR A 185 -9.56 -2.02 22.22
CA THR A 185 -8.14 -1.88 22.58
C THR A 185 -7.22 -2.73 21.69
N LYS A 186 -7.77 -3.77 21.05
CA LYS A 186 -7.03 -4.70 20.18
C LYS A 186 -7.28 -4.48 18.69
N PHE A 187 -8.20 -3.58 18.34
CA PHE A 187 -8.61 -3.32 16.98
C PHE A 187 -8.43 -1.84 16.63
N LEU A 188 -7.42 -1.54 15.81
CA LEU A 188 -7.07 -0.17 15.44
C LEU A 188 -7.20 0.05 13.93
N LEU A 189 -7.64 1.26 13.57
CA LEU A 189 -7.85 1.69 12.20
C LEU A 189 -6.98 2.89 11.88
N TYR A 190 -6.33 2.87 10.71
CA TYR A 190 -5.42 3.91 10.25
C TYR A 190 -5.82 4.36 8.85
N ALA A 191 -6.13 5.66 8.74
CA ALA A 191 -6.30 6.33 7.46
C ALA A 191 -4.93 6.79 6.95
N LEU A 192 -4.49 6.22 5.84
CA LEU A 192 -3.25 6.58 5.16
C LEU A 192 -3.50 7.66 4.11
N THR A 193 -2.50 8.49 3.89
CA THR A 193 -2.43 9.37 2.72
C THR A 193 -1.55 8.68 1.68
N PRO A 194 -2.05 8.41 0.46
CA PRO A 194 -1.25 7.79 -0.60
C PRO A 194 0.02 8.59 -0.90
N TRP A 195 1.13 7.89 -1.10
CA TRP A 195 2.39 8.47 -1.55
C TRP A 195 2.41 8.67 -3.10
N PRO A 196 3.07 9.71 -3.66
CA PRO A 196 3.51 10.90 -2.94
C PRO A 196 2.27 11.61 -2.42
N VAL A 197 2.40 12.32 -1.29
CA VAL A 197 1.30 13.14 -0.76
C VAL A 197 0.85 14.06 -1.89
N MET A 198 -0.22 13.67 -2.57
CA MET A 198 -0.80 14.45 -3.64
C MET A 198 -1.49 15.60 -2.92
N HIS A 199 -0.76 16.68 -2.69
CA HIS A 199 -1.39 17.94 -2.38
C HIS A 199 -2.34 18.19 -3.55
N ARG A 200 -3.64 17.98 -3.35
CA ARG A 200 -4.65 18.51 -4.26
C ARG A 200 -4.31 19.98 -4.40
N GLN A 201 -3.69 20.36 -5.52
CA GLN A 201 -3.79 21.72 -5.98
C GLN A 201 -5.28 21.91 -6.16
N LYS A 202 -5.92 22.62 -5.22
CA LYS A 202 -7.22 23.22 -5.46
C LYS A 202 -7.07 23.89 -6.82
N ALA A 203 -7.82 23.41 -7.81
CA ALA A 203 -7.98 24.13 -9.05
C ALA A 203 -8.53 25.52 -8.67
N ALA A 204 -7.64 26.49 -8.56
CA ALA A 204 -8.00 27.90 -8.56
C ALA A 204 -8.44 28.18 -10.00
N GLY A 205 -9.74 28.14 -10.24
CA GLY A 205 -10.26 28.41 -11.58
C GLY A 205 -11.65 27.87 -11.81
N ALA A 206 -12.64 28.45 -11.13
CA ALA A 206 -13.98 28.76 -11.66
C ALA A 206 -14.90 29.17 -10.49
N ASP A 207 -14.67 30.37 -9.93
CA ASP A 207 -15.75 31.11 -9.28
C ASP A 207 -16.06 32.30 -10.18
N THR A 208 -16.79 32.03 -11.27
CA THR A 208 -17.56 33.05 -11.97
C THR A 208 -18.87 33.21 -11.22
N SER A 209 -18.83 33.90 -10.07
CA SER A 209 -20.04 34.47 -9.48
C SER A 209 -20.31 35.83 -10.12
N PRO A 210 -21.55 36.15 -10.53
CA PRO A 210 -21.87 37.40 -11.19
C PRO A 210 -21.79 38.54 -10.17
N ARG A 211 -21.16 39.66 -10.55
CA ARG A 211 -21.34 40.93 -9.86
C ARG A 211 -22.76 41.41 -10.13
N LEU A 212 -23.55 41.56 -9.08
CA LEU A 212 -24.77 42.36 -9.07
C LEU A 212 -24.37 43.75 -8.56
N ASP A 213 -24.49 44.74 -9.45
CA ASP A 213 -24.82 46.12 -9.08
C ASP A 213 -26.35 46.23 -9.02
#